data_AF-X1QCD8-F1
#
_entry.id   AF-X1QCD8-F1
#
_cell.length_a   1.000
_cell.length_b   1.000
_cell.length_c   1.000
_cell.angle_alpha   90.00
_cell.angle_beta   90.00
_cell.angle_gamma   90.00
#
_symmetry.space_group_name_H-M   'P 1'
#
loop_
_entity.id
_entity.type
_entity.pdbx_description
1 polymer ?
#
loop_
_entity_poly.entity_id
_entity_poly.type
_entity_poly.pdbx_seq_one_letter_code
_entity_poly.pdbx_strand_id
1 'polypeptide(L)' 'MTTEAQLFKEGKYDELWERCCGFIDLSLDDFMNIQRRLLLEQIELLKRCELGRVVM' A
#
# COMPACT_ATOMS: atom_id res chain seq x y z
N MET A 1 20.03 14.57 2.31
CA MET A 1 19.23 14.45 1.07
C MET A 1 18.42 13.17 1.19
N THR A 2 17.17 13.17 0.72
CA THR A 2 16.37 11.95 0.67
C THR A 2 16.95 10.99 -0.37
N THR A 3 16.78 9.68 -0.17
CA THR A 3 17.33 8.66 -1.07
C THR A 3 16.77 8.82 -2.49
N GLU A 4 15.53 9.24 -2.62
CA GLU A 4 14.83 9.47 -3.90
C GLU A 4 15.49 10.60 -4.71
N ALA A 5 15.88 11.70 -4.05
CA ALA A 5 16.58 12.79 -4.70
C ALA A 5 18.00 12.40 -5.15
N GLN A 6 18.62 11.44 -4.46
CA GLN A 6 19.91 10.87 -4.88
C GLN A 6 19.72 9.95 -6.09
N LEU A 7 18.75 9.05 -6.07
CA LEU A 7 18.40 8.18 -7.19
C LEU A 7 18.09 8.98 -8.46
N PHE A 8 17.34 10.09 -8.32
CA PHE A 8 17.06 10.99 -9.43
C PHE A 8 18.33 11.63 -10.02
N LYS A 9 19.25 12.09 -9.16
CA LYS A 9 20.54 12.67 -9.59
C LYS A 9 21.47 11.63 -10.22
N GLU A 10 21.40 10.38 -9.76
CA GLU A 10 22.18 9.25 -10.29
C GLU A 10 21.56 8.64 -11.57
N GLY A 11 20.40 9.13 -12.01
CA GLY A 11 19.71 8.62 -13.21
C GLY A 11 19.06 7.24 -13.02
N LYS A 12 18.89 6.79 -11.78
CA LYS A 12 18.30 5.48 -11.43
C LYS A 12 16.77 5.55 -11.43
N TYR A 13 16.19 5.80 -12.61
CA TYR A 13 14.76 6.07 -12.74
C TYR A 13 13.88 4.84 -12.47
N ASP A 14 14.33 3.63 -12.82
CA ASP A 14 13.55 2.40 -12.57
C ASP A 14 13.42 2.12 -11.07
N GLU A 15 14.53 2.24 -10.31
CA GLU A 15 14.52 2.07 -8.85
C GLU A 15 13.71 3.19 -8.17
N LEU A 16 13.81 4.41 -8.69
CA LEU A 16 13.01 5.54 -8.22
C LEU A 16 11.51 5.32 -8.48
N TRP A 17 11.16 4.82 -9.66
CA TRP A 17 9.80 4.49 -10.05
C TRP A 17 9.24 3.39 -9.17
N GLU A 18 9.95 2.29 -8.99
CA GLU A 18 9.47 1.17 -8.17
C GLU A 18 9.22 1.60 -6.72
N ARG A 19 10.10 2.45 -6.15
CA ARG A 19 9.91 3.01 -4.79
C ARG A 19 8.72 3.96 -4.66
N CYS A 20 8.48 4.82 -5.65
CA CYS A 20 7.47 5.89 -5.53
C CYS A 20 6.14 5.55 -6.19
N CYS A 21 6.18 4.80 -7.28
CA CYS A 21 5.10 4.57 -8.24
C CYS A 21 4.86 3.09 -8.55
N GLY A 22 5.66 2.15 -8.01
CA GLY A 22 5.54 0.72 -8.35
C GLY A 22 4.17 0.09 -8.09
N PHE A 23 3.33 0.74 -7.26
CA PHE A 23 1.93 0.34 -7.08
C PHE A 23 1.08 0.49 -8.35
N ILE A 24 1.48 1.33 -9.31
CA ILE A 24 0.78 1.54 -10.58
C ILE A 24 0.93 0.33 -11.50
N ASP A 25 2.04 -0.39 -11.37
CA ASP A 25 2.36 -1.56 -12.21
C ASP A 25 1.72 -2.85 -11.68
N LEU A 26 0.99 -2.79 -10.56
CA LEU A 26 0.29 -3.94 -10.03
C LEU A 26 -0.73 -4.46 -11.04
N SER A 27 -0.72 -5.78 -11.25
CA SER A 27 -1.82 -6.43 -11.94
C SER A 27 -3.10 -6.25 -11.13
N LEU A 28 -4.25 -6.34 -11.80
CA LEU A 28 -5.54 -6.30 -11.10
C LEU A 28 -5.62 -7.38 -10.02
N ASP A 29 -5.07 -8.57 -10.27
CA ASP A 29 -5.07 -9.67 -9.31
C ASP A 29 -4.22 -9.36 -8.08
N ASP A 30 -3.01 -8.81 -8.26
CA ASP A 30 -2.13 -8.41 -7.16
C ASP A 30 -2.74 -7.28 -6.35
N PHE A 31 -3.30 -6.28 -7.03
CA PHE A 31 -4.02 -5.18 -6.38
C PHE A 31 -5.17 -5.73 -5.53
N MET A 32 -6.01 -6.61 -6.09
CA MET A 32 -7.15 -7.19 -5.37
C MET A 32 -6.72 -8.08 -4.20
N ASN A 33 -5.58 -8.77 -4.29
CA ASN A 33 -5.00 -9.51 -3.17
C ASN A 33 -4.64 -8.57 -2.01
N ILE A 34 -4.01 -7.43 -2.32
CA ILE A 34 -3.66 -6.41 -1.33
C ILE A 34 -4.94 -5.81 -0.71
N GLN A 35 -5.93 -5.43 -1.54
CA GLN A 35 -7.18 -4.86 -1.06
C GLN A 35 -7.93 -5.81 -0.13
N ARG A 36 -8.00 -7.11 -0.46
CA ARG A 36 -8.62 -8.11 0.42
C ARG A 36 -7.93 -8.20 1.78
N ARG A 37 -6.59 -8.23 1.81
CA ARG A 37 -5.84 -8.26 3.06
C ARG A 37 -6.11 -7.00 3.91
N LEU A 38 -6.02 -5.82 3.30
CA LEU A 38 -6.28 -4.56 3.98
C LEU A 38 -7.71 -4.48 4.53
N LEU A 39 -8.71 -4.93 3.77
CA LEU A 39 -10.11 -4.96 4.22
C LEU A 39 -10.29 -5.84 5.48
N LEU A 40 -9.67 -7.01 5.51
CA LEU A 40 -9.74 -7.90 6.67
C LEU A 40 -9.06 -7.28 7.90
N GLU A 41 -7.93 -6.59 7.72
CA GLU A 41 -7.28 -5.82 8.78
C GLU A 41 -8.20 -4.71 9.31
N GLN A 42 -8.90 -3.99 8.42
CA GLN A 42 -9.86 -2.96 8.83
C GLN A 42 -11.06 -3.55 9.59
N ILE A 43 -11.55 -4.73 9.19
CA ILE A 43 -12.61 -5.43 9.90
C ILE A 43 -12.18 -5.82 11.32
N GLU A 44 -10.94 -6.31 11.48
CA GLU A 44 -10.40 -6.65 12.81
C GLU A 44 -10.24 -5.40 13.70
N LEU A 45 -9.91 -4.25 13.12
CA LEU A 45 -9.90 -2.96 13.83
C LEU A 45 -11.32 -2.51 14.19
N LEU A 46 -12.27 -2.62 13.24
CA LEU A 46 -13.67 -2.23 13.44
C LEU A 46 -14.30 -2.98 14.61
N LYS A 47 -14.10 -4.30 14.68
CA LYS A 47 -14.59 -5.16 15.78
C LYS A 47 -14.20 -4.65 17.18
N ARG A 48 -13.11 -3.89 17.30
CA ARG A 48 -12.62 -3.37 18.58
C ARG A 48 -13.28 -2.06 19.00
N CYS A 49 -13.95 -1.36 18.09
CA CYS A 49 -14.67 -0.13 18.41
C CYS A 49 -16.06 -0.43 18.99
N GLU A 50 -16.67 0.58 19.62
CA GLU A 50 -18.00 0.43 20.23
C GLU A 50 -19.06 0.01 19.21
N LEU A 51 -19.11 0.69 18.06
CA LEU A 51 -20.03 0.33 16.99
C LEU A 51 -19.80 -1.10 16.48
N GLY A 52 -18.55 -1.48 16.26
CA GLY A 52 -18.19 -2.80 15.78
C GLY A 52 -18.64 -3.91 16.73
N ARG A 53 -18.52 -3.70 18.05
CA ARG A 53 -19.01 -4.65 19.06
C ARG A 53 -20.53 -4.84 19.07
N VAL A 54 -21.28 -3.90 18.49
CA VAL A 54 -22.75 -3.98 18.39
C VAL A 54 -23.19 -4.66 17.09
N VAL A 55 -22.49 -4.43 15.98
CA VAL A 55 -22.91 -4.87 14.64
C VAL A 55 -22.20 -6.13 14.12
N MET A 56 -21.09 -6.54 14.75
CA MET A 56 -20.28 -7.70 14.37
C MET A 56 -20.27 -8.74 15.49
#